data_AF-A0A932GAG7-F1
#
_entry.id   AF-A0A932GAG7-F1
#
_cell.length_a   1.000
_cell.length_b   1.000
_cell.length_c   1.000
_cell.angle_alpha   90.00
_cell.angle_beta   90.00
_cell.angle_gamma   90.00
#
_symmetry.space_group_name_H-M   'P 1'
#
loop_
_entity.id
_entity.type
_entity.pdbx_description
1 polymer ?
#
loop_
_entity_poly.entity_id
_entity_poly.type
_entity_poly.pdbx_seq_one_letter_code
_entity_poly.pdbx_strand_id
1 'polypeptide(L)'
;MARLLANGCLAFCCAALAWAGEGIDFAKVPREAPKTPPLIANQPLYGIFLFGQRGEKAVWAILDKSTKASPVYDLLYLDLDANGDLTRGEERFRGAQPSGSPGEPPHVRFEIGRFVEPGTQRVHTEFVITWRPTRVSYQMKWLGGQLTMGCYGTEPDTYGNFSSSPQTAPIFVPGHDQPFRFQHWMSGTLKRDEQNDFKVFVGNLGDRPGSFSCVDDTFLPRDGNHYVVATLLYKDRQGQRREARYDLRQRC
;
A
#
# COMPACT_ATOMS: atom_id res chain seq x y z
N MET A 1 -39.11 56.94 17.86
CA MET A 1 -37.64 56.91 17.73
C MET A 1 -37.17 55.47 17.80
N ALA A 2 -36.91 54.85 16.65
CA ALA A 2 -36.47 53.46 16.53
C ALA A 2 -34.93 53.43 16.39
N ARG A 3 -34.26 52.55 17.13
CA ARG A 3 -32.83 52.23 16.94
C ARG A 3 -32.72 50.76 16.50
N LEU A 4 -32.43 50.55 15.22
CA LEU A 4 -31.94 49.27 14.70
C LEU A 4 -30.48 49.09 15.17
N LEU A 5 -30.20 48.00 15.87
CA LEU A 5 -28.84 47.52 16.09
C LEU A 5 -28.54 46.46 15.03
N ALA A 6 -27.63 46.80 14.11
CA ALA A 6 -27.12 45.89 13.10
C ALA A 6 -26.04 45.00 13.74
N ASN A 7 -26.36 43.72 13.95
CA ASN A 7 -25.38 42.70 14.31
C ASN A 7 -24.62 42.27 13.05
N GLY A 8 -23.38 42.75 12.93
CA GLY A 8 -22.46 42.34 11.88
C GLY A 8 -22.00 40.89 12.10
N CYS A 9 -22.42 40.00 11.22
CA CYS A 9 -21.95 38.62 11.17
C CYS A 9 -20.60 38.59 10.45
N LEU A 10 -19.49 38.49 11.18
CA LEU A 10 -18.18 38.20 10.58
C LEU A 10 -18.18 36.75 10.10
N ALA A 11 -18.39 36.55 8.81
CA ALA A 11 -18.14 35.27 8.16
C ALA A 11 -16.62 35.05 8.06
N PHE A 12 -16.07 34.28 9.00
CA PHE A 12 -14.72 33.73 8.88
C PHE A 12 -14.74 32.65 7.78
N CYS A 13 -14.43 33.04 6.54
CA CYS A 13 -14.09 32.08 5.49
C CYS A 13 -12.76 31.42 5.87
N CYS A 14 -12.82 30.27 6.55
CA CYS A 14 -11.71 29.33 6.62
C CYS A 14 -11.41 28.85 5.20
N ALA A 15 -10.50 29.55 4.51
CA ALA A 15 -9.88 29.06 3.29
C ALA A 15 -9.06 27.83 3.67
N ALA A 16 -9.68 26.65 3.57
CA ALA A 16 -8.97 25.39 3.52
C ALA A 16 -8.07 25.45 2.28
N LEU A 17 -6.79 25.74 2.48
CA LEU A 17 -5.76 25.56 1.46
C LEU A 17 -5.74 24.07 1.15
N ALA A 18 -6.50 23.66 0.14
CA ALA A 18 -6.42 22.35 -0.45
C ALA A 18 -5.02 22.24 -1.08
N TRP A 19 -4.06 21.74 -0.30
CA TRP A 19 -2.82 21.20 -0.82
C TRP A 19 -3.18 19.91 -1.55
N ALA A 20 -3.70 20.05 -2.78
CA ALA A 20 -3.66 18.99 -3.76
C ALA A 20 -2.20 18.84 -4.18
N GLY A 21 -1.40 18.22 -3.31
CA GLY A 21 -0.01 17.90 -3.60
C GLY A 21 0.05 17.13 -4.92
N GLU A 22 0.95 17.52 -5.82
CA GLU A 22 1.28 16.73 -6.99
C GLU A 22 1.56 15.30 -6.53
N GLY A 23 0.91 14.32 -7.17
CA GLY A 23 1.11 12.91 -6.84
C GLY A 23 2.57 12.48 -7.01
N ILE A 24 2.92 11.33 -6.44
CA ILE A 24 4.27 10.77 -6.55
C ILE A 24 4.59 10.49 -8.03
N ASP A 25 5.68 11.08 -8.53
CA ASP A 25 6.21 10.77 -9.85
C ASP A 25 7.12 9.55 -9.77
N PHE A 26 6.54 8.37 -9.94
CA PHE A 26 7.26 7.08 -9.85
C PHE A 26 8.40 6.93 -10.87
N ALA A 27 8.38 7.71 -11.96
CA ALA A 27 9.46 7.69 -12.94
C ALA A 27 10.75 8.34 -12.41
N LYS A 28 10.64 9.21 -11.39
CA LYS A 28 11.77 9.88 -10.75
C LYS A 28 12.35 9.13 -9.56
N VAL A 29 11.70 8.04 -9.11
CA VAL A 29 12.21 7.22 -8.01
C VAL A 29 13.48 6.50 -8.49
N PRO A 30 14.64 6.67 -7.81
CA PRO A 30 15.87 5.98 -8.18
C PRO A 30 15.72 4.46 -8.14
N ARG A 31 16.26 3.77 -9.15
CA ARG A 31 16.21 2.31 -9.29
C ARG A 31 17.59 1.68 -9.47
N GLU A 32 18.61 2.39 -8.99
CA GLU A 32 19.96 1.88 -8.95
C GLU A 32 20.01 0.69 -7.98
N ALA A 33 20.75 -0.36 -8.36
CA ALA A 33 20.90 -1.51 -7.49
C ALA A 33 21.52 -1.04 -6.17
N PRO A 34 20.89 -1.30 -5.02
CA PRO A 34 21.49 -0.91 -3.77
C PRO A 34 22.73 -1.76 -3.51
N LYS A 35 23.65 -1.22 -2.71
CA LYS A 35 24.80 -1.97 -2.22
C LYS A 35 24.30 -3.06 -1.27
N THR A 36 24.79 -4.28 -1.47
CA THR A 36 24.33 -5.48 -0.75
C THR A 36 25.52 -6.34 -0.37
N PRO A 37 25.39 -7.21 0.66
CA PRO A 37 26.30 -8.34 0.81
C PRO A 37 26.15 -9.29 -0.40
N PRO A 38 27.10 -10.20 -0.63
CA PRO A 38 26.97 -11.19 -1.69
C PRO A 38 25.65 -11.98 -1.58
N LEU A 39 24.80 -11.84 -2.59
CA LEU A 39 23.51 -12.52 -2.67
C LEU A 39 23.70 -13.98 -3.09
N ILE A 40 22.90 -14.87 -2.52
CA ILE A 40 23.04 -16.33 -2.69
C ILE A 40 22.11 -16.87 -3.78
N ALA A 41 20.92 -16.31 -3.91
CA ALA A 41 19.98 -16.66 -4.96
C ALA A 41 20.55 -16.28 -6.33
N ASN A 42 20.35 -17.15 -7.32
CA ASN A 42 20.65 -16.79 -8.71
C ASN A 42 19.76 -15.66 -9.23
N GLN A 43 18.60 -15.47 -8.61
CA GLN A 43 17.61 -14.44 -8.94
C GLN A 43 17.03 -13.87 -7.64
N PRO A 44 17.72 -12.98 -6.93
CA PRO A 44 17.14 -12.25 -5.80
C PRO A 44 15.91 -11.44 -6.27
N LEU A 45 14.95 -11.21 -5.36
CA LEU A 45 13.75 -10.45 -5.67
C LEU A 45 13.78 -9.08 -4.99
N TYR A 46 13.49 -8.02 -5.73
CA TYR A 46 13.58 -6.63 -5.32
C TYR A 46 12.20 -5.97 -5.26
N GLY A 47 11.97 -5.19 -4.20
CA GLY A 47 10.84 -4.28 -4.04
C GLY A 47 11.28 -2.97 -3.39
N ILE A 48 10.49 -1.91 -3.57
CA ILE A 48 10.76 -0.59 -2.98
C ILE A 48 9.51 -0.15 -2.20
N PHE A 49 9.69 0.31 -0.97
CA PHE A 49 8.65 0.99 -0.19
C PHE A 49 8.99 2.48 -0.13
N LEU A 50 8.03 3.33 -0.51
CA LEU A 50 8.19 4.78 -0.38
C LEU A 50 7.56 5.26 0.93
N PHE A 51 8.37 5.93 1.73
CA PHE A 51 7.96 6.60 2.94
C PHE A 51 8.16 8.12 2.83
N GLY A 52 7.61 8.86 3.79
CA GLY A 52 7.55 10.31 3.77
C GLY A 52 6.27 10.84 3.11
N GLN A 53 5.96 12.12 3.35
CA GLN A 53 4.74 12.76 2.87
C GLN A 53 4.65 12.90 1.35
N ARG A 54 5.74 12.67 0.62
CA ARG A 54 5.76 12.70 -0.84
C ARG A 54 6.48 11.48 -1.42
N GLY A 55 6.63 10.43 -0.62
CA GLY A 55 7.38 9.23 -1.02
C GLY A 55 8.87 9.49 -1.26
N GLU A 56 9.45 10.49 -0.60
CA GLU A 56 10.84 10.91 -0.80
C GLU A 56 11.88 9.95 -0.21
N LYS A 57 11.46 8.95 0.57
CA LYS A 57 12.33 7.93 1.17
C LYS A 57 12.08 6.57 0.56
N ALA A 58 12.98 6.14 -0.32
CA ALA A 58 12.94 4.82 -0.93
C ALA A 58 13.66 3.81 -0.03
N VAL A 59 12.90 2.89 0.54
CA VAL A 59 13.40 1.76 1.33
C VAL A 59 13.41 0.52 0.45
N TRP A 60 14.60 0.02 0.15
CA TRP A 60 14.79 -1.23 -0.59
C TRP A 60 14.46 -2.44 0.28
N ALA A 61 13.77 -3.41 -0.31
CA ALA A 61 13.53 -4.73 0.26
C ALA A 61 14.00 -5.80 -0.74
N ILE A 62 14.90 -6.68 -0.31
CA ILE A 62 15.50 -7.72 -1.16
C ILE A 62 15.31 -9.07 -0.52
N LEU A 63 14.60 -9.96 -1.21
CA LEU A 63 14.45 -11.35 -0.83
C LEU A 63 15.60 -12.18 -1.42
N ASP A 64 16.23 -12.96 -0.57
CA ASP A 64 17.35 -13.83 -0.91
C ASP A 64 17.22 -15.21 -0.21
N LYS A 65 18.17 -16.09 -0.48
CA LYS A 65 18.25 -17.44 0.12
C LYS A 65 19.40 -17.50 1.13
N SER A 66 19.21 -18.25 2.22
CA SER A 66 20.29 -18.52 3.17
C SER A 66 21.34 -19.48 2.62
N THR A 67 20.95 -20.36 1.70
CA THR A 67 21.83 -21.32 1.03
C THR A 67 21.40 -21.51 -0.43
N LYS A 68 22.34 -21.88 -1.30
CA LYS A 68 22.05 -22.17 -2.73
C LYS A 68 21.00 -23.28 -2.91
N ALA A 69 20.94 -24.23 -1.98
CA ALA A 69 20.02 -25.36 -2.01
C ALA A 69 18.63 -25.04 -1.44
N SER A 70 18.43 -23.88 -0.80
CA SER A 70 17.13 -23.51 -0.21
C SER A 70 16.06 -23.42 -1.31
N PRO A 71 14.89 -24.07 -1.13
CA PRO A 71 13.80 -23.98 -2.09
C PRO A 71 13.00 -22.67 -1.96
N VAL A 72 13.22 -21.90 -0.89
CA VAL A 72 12.45 -20.71 -0.53
C VAL A 72 13.36 -19.51 -0.32
N TYR A 73 12.82 -18.29 -0.45
CA TYR A 73 13.51 -17.08 -0.02
C TYR A 73 13.31 -16.92 1.49
N ASP A 74 14.33 -17.28 2.27
CA ASP A 74 14.33 -17.27 3.74
C ASP A 74 15.20 -16.18 4.36
N LEU A 75 15.76 -15.29 3.53
CA LEU A 75 16.41 -14.05 3.95
C LEU A 75 15.71 -12.83 3.32
N LEU A 76 15.61 -11.77 4.10
CA LEU A 76 15.19 -10.45 3.66
C LEU A 76 16.28 -9.45 4.07
N TYR A 77 16.75 -8.66 3.13
CA TYR A 77 17.51 -7.44 3.41
C TYR A 77 16.55 -6.25 3.28
N LEU A 78 16.49 -5.38 4.28
CA LEU A 78 15.64 -4.19 4.29
C LEU A 78 16.46 -2.95 4.66
N ASP A 79 16.48 -1.95 3.79
CA ASP A 79 17.21 -0.69 3.94
C ASP A 79 16.55 0.20 5.01
N LEU A 80 16.99 0.08 6.26
CA LEU A 80 16.28 0.65 7.40
C LEU A 80 16.44 2.17 7.51
N ASP A 81 17.44 2.76 6.87
CA ASP A 81 17.73 4.20 6.89
C ASP A 81 17.58 4.89 5.51
N ALA A 82 17.12 4.15 4.49
CA ALA A 82 16.91 4.60 3.11
C ALA A 82 18.17 5.21 2.48
N ASN A 83 19.33 4.61 2.73
CA ASN A 83 20.63 5.07 2.21
C ASN A 83 21.12 4.25 0.99
N GLY A 84 20.44 3.16 0.63
CA GLY A 84 20.81 2.28 -0.48
C GLY A 84 21.98 1.32 -0.19
N ASP A 85 22.37 1.11 1.07
CA ASP A 85 23.45 0.22 1.53
C ASP A 85 22.96 -0.77 2.58
N LEU A 86 22.56 -1.96 2.12
CA LEU A 86 22.02 -3.05 2.94
C LEU A 86 23.10 -3.98 3.50
N THR A 87 24.35 -3.52 3.64
CA THR A 87 25.45 -4.37 4.13
C THR A 87 25.49 -4.55 5.64
N ARG A 88 24.65 -3.81 6.38
CA ARG A 88 24.62 -3.85 7.85
C ARG A 88 23.86 -5.08 8.36
N GLY A 89 24.28 -5.61 9.50
CA GLY A 89 23.73 -6.86 10.03
C GLY A 89 22.28 -6.74 10.51
N GLU A 90 21.92 -5.58 11.05
CA GLU A 90 20.59 -5.23 11.53
C GLU A 90 19.53 -5.09 10.42
N GLU A 91 19.97 -4.97 9.17
CA GLU A 91 19.11 -4.89 7.99
C GLU A 91 18.81 -6.27 7.40
N ARG A 92 19.40 -7.32 7.97
CA ARG A 92 19.24 -8.71 7.55
C ARG A 92 18.27 -9.45 8.48
N PHE A 93 17.13 -9.81 7.92
CA PHE A 93 16.07 -10.54 8.60
C PHE A 93 16.04 -11.99 8.13
N ARG A 94 16.03 -12.93 9.10
CA ARG A 94 15.77 -14.34 8.81
C ARG A 94 14.27 -14.60 8.90
N GLY A 95 13.73 -15.23 7.87
CA GLY A 95 12.33 -15.63 7.87
C GLY A 95 12.05 -16.72 8.91
N ALA A 96 10.82 -16.75 9.40
CA ALA A 96 10.30 -17.89 10.15
C ALA A 96 10.41 -19.17 9.31
N GLN A 97 10.43 -20.34 9.98
CA GLN A 97 10.43 -21.62 9.29
C GLN A 97 9.30 -21.66 8.25
N PRO A 98 9.55 -22.13 7.03
CA PRO A 98 8.52 -22.19 6.00
C PRO A 98 7.31 -22.95 6.53
N SER A 99 6.17 -22.27 6.58
CA SER A 99 4.91 -22.85 7.00
C SER A 99 4.01 -23.05 5.77
N GLY A 100 3.12 -24.02 5.88
CA GLY A 100 2.09 -24.34 4.88
C GLY A 100 1.32 -25.55 5.36
N SER A 101 -0.02 -25.50 5.27
CA SER A 101 -0.82 -26.69 5.48
C SER A 101 -0.55 -27.71 4.36
N PRO A 102 -0.80 -29.02 4.56
CA PRO A 102 -0.73 -29.98 3.48
C PRO A 102 -1.55 -29.51 2.27
N GLY A 103 -0.90 -29.33 1.11
CA GLY A 103 -1.52 -28.81 -0.11
C GLY A 103 -1.39 -27.29 -0.32
N GLU A 104 -0.85 -26.54 0.64
CA GLU A 104 -0.56 -25.12 0.47
C GLU A 104 0.91 -24.89 0.03
N PRO A 105 1.16 -23.92 -0.88
CA PRO A 105 2.51 -23.49 -1.19
C PRO A 105 3.22 -22.98 0.09
N PRO A 106 4.53 -23.27 0.25
CA PRO A 106 5.28 -22.77 1.39
C PRO A 106 5.25 -21.24 1.38
N HIS A 107 5.19 -20.65 2.57
CA HIS A 107 5.35 -19.21 2.74
C HIS A 107 6.37 -18.93 3.83
N VAL A 108 7.09 -17.83 3.65
CA VAL A 108 8.08 -17.35 4.61
C VAL A 108 7.65 -15.99 5.10
N ARG A 109 7.60 -15.86 6.42
CA ARG A 109 7.18 -14.63 7.10
C ARG A 109 8.38 -13.99 7.78
N PHE A 110 8.61 -12.71 7.50
CA PHE A 110 9.67 -11.89 8.07
C PHE A 110 9.05 -10.92 9.09
N GLU A 111 9.42 -11.06 10.36
CA GLU A 111 9.02 -10.17 11.46
C GLU A 111 10.00 -9.00 11.53
N ILE A 112 9.67 -7.85 10.93
CA ILE A 112 10.47 -6.63 11.05
C ILE A 112 10.12 -5.89 12.36
N GLY A 113 8.85 -5.93 12.75
CA GLY A 113 8.39 -5.37 14.02
C GLY A 113 8.33 -3.85 13.99
N ARG A 114 9.18 -3.19 14.79
CA ARG A 114 9.23 -1.73 14.89
C ARG A 114 10.10 -1.16 13.78
N PHE A 115 9.52 -0.28 12.96
CA PHE A 115 10.21 0.43 11.89
C PHE A 115 10.19 1.93 12.16
N VAL A 116 11.38 2.57 12.13
CA VAL A 116 11.50 4.02 12.28
C VAL A 116 11.71 4.61 10.90
N GLU A 117 10.76 5.43 10.46
CA GLU A 117 10.77 6.05 9.15
C GLU A 117 12.01 6.96 8.99
N PRO A 118 12.85 6.71 7.98
CA PRO A 118 14.01 7.54 7.70
C PRO A 118 13.64 9.00 7.50
N GLY A 119 14.39 9.93 8.11
CA GLY A 119 14.18 11.37 7.94
C GLY A 119 13.01 12.00 8.72
N THR A 120 11.92 11.28 9.00
CA THR A 120 10.79 11.82 9.79
C THR A 120 10.74 11.31 11.23
N GLN A 121 11.45 10.21 11.53
CA GLN A 121 11.47 9.55 12.85
C GLN A 121 10.08 9.05 13.31
N ARG A 122 9.12 8.98 12.39
CA ARG A 122 7.82 8.37 12.64
C ARG A 122 8.00 6.88 12.90
N VAL A 123 7.18 6.32 13.78
CA VAL A 123 7.33 4.94 14.21
C VAL A 123 6.14 4.13 13.73
N HIS A 124 6.41 3.11 12.94
CA HIS A 124 5.45 2.10 12.51
C HIS A 124 5.74 0.83 13.29
N THR A 125 4.71 0.04 13.57
CA THR A 125 4.84 -1.18 14.35
C THR A 125 4.24 -2.36 13.61
N GLU A 126 4.53 -3.57 14.08
CA GLU A 126 4.00 -4.81 13.50
C GLU A 126 4.28 -4.90 11.99
N PHE A 127 5.43 -4.38 11.54
CA PHE A 127 5.83 -4.48 10.15
C PHE A 127 6.25 -5.90 9.83
N VAL A 128 5.58 -6.47 8.84
CA VAL A 128 5.75 -7.83 8.38
C VAL A 128 5.80 -7.84 6.87
N ILE A 129 6.73 -8.62 6.32
CA ILE A 129 6.72 -9.00 4.90
C ILE A 129 6.54 -10.52 4.83
N THR A 130 5.68 -10.99 3.95
CA THR A 130 5.45 -12.42 3.72
C THR A 130 5.69 -12.72 2.25
N TRP A 131 6.61 -13.64 2.00
CA TRP A 131 6.87 -14.17 0.66
C TRP A 131 6.11 -15.48 0.44
N ARG A 132 5.58 -15.63 -0.77
CA ARG A 132 5.08 -16.88 -1.35
C ARG A 132 5.63 -17.00 -2.78
N PRO A 133 5.67 -18.20 -3.37
CA PRO A 133 6.17 -18.38 -4.75
C PRO A 133 5.54 -17.44 -5.78
N THR A 134 4.26 -17.11 -5.63
CA THR A 134 3.50 -16.29 -6.58
C THR A 134 3.28 -14.86 -6.15
N ARG A 135 3.63 -14.46 -4.92
CA ARG A 135 3.32 -13.13 -4.40
C ARG A 135 4.17 -12.72 -3.21
N VAL A 136 4.28 -11.42 -3.01
CA VAL A 136 4.73 -10.82 -1.76
C VAL A 136 3.59 -9.99 -1.18
N SER A 137 3.34 -10.18 0.11
CA SER A 137 2.45 -9.32 0.87
C SER A 137 3.21 -8.64 1.99
N TYR A 138 2.73 -7.49 2.42
CA TYR A 138 3.21 -6.83 3.61
C TYR A 138 2.02 -6.33 4.44
N GLN A 139 2.27 -6.11 5.72
CA GLN A 139 1.36 -5.39 6.60
C GLN A 139 2.17 -4.59 7.62
N MET A 140 1.63 -3.48 8.08
CA MET A 140 2.16 -2.73 9.22
C MET A 140 1.08 -1.89 9.87
N LYS A 141 1.21 -1.62 11.17
CA LYS A 141 0.46 -0.55 11.83
C LYS A 141 1.16 0.78 11.58
N TRP A 142 0.58 1.56 10.68
CA TRP A 142 0.98 2.91 10.38
C TRP A 142 0.85 3.79 11.61
N LEU A 143 1.95 4.43 12.02
CA LEU A 143 2.02 5.23 13.25
C LEU A 143 1.56 4.46 14.51
N GLY A 144 1.72 3.13 14.51
CA GLY A 144 1.31 2.26 15.62
C GLY A 144 -0.19 2.04 15.78
N GLY A 145 -1.02 2.63 14.92
CA GLY A 145 -2.48 2.53 14.99
C GLY A 145 -3.07 1.78 13.80
N GLN A 146 -3.15 2.47 12.67
CA GLN A 146 -3.94 2.05 11.51
C GLN A 146 -3.23 0.97 10.69
N LEU A 147 -3.88 -0.16 10.41
CA LEU A 147 -3.29 -1.19 9.56
C LEU A 147 -3.25 -0.71 8.11
N THR A 148 -2.09 -0.86 7.48
CA THR A 148 -1.91 -0.78 6.03
C THR A 148 -1.27 -2.07 5.53
N MET A 149 -1.70 -2.55 4.36
CA MET A 149 -1.28 -3.83 3.82
C MET A 149 -1.33 -3.86 2.29
N GLY A 150 -0.53 -4.73 1.70
CA GLY A 150 -0.41 -4.93 0.27
C GLY A 150 0.17 -6.31 -0.02
N CYS A 151 0.46 -6.70 -1.27
CA CYS A 151 0.45 -5.90 -2.48
C CYS A 151 -0.71 -6.38 -3.37
N TYR A 152 -1.76 -5.56 -3.52
CA TYR A 152 -2.97 -6.00 -4.23
C TYR A 152 -2.94 -5.63 -5.72
N GLY A 153 -3.37 -6.58 -6.55
CA GLY A 153 -3.59 -6.42 -7.97
C GLY A 153 -5.02 -6.04 -8.32
N THR A 154 -5.25 -5.77 -9.61
CA THR A 154 -6.53 -5.28 -10.14
C THR A 154 -7.55 -6.40 -10.34
N GLU A 155 -7.12 -7.66 -10.34
CA GLU A 155 -7.97 -8.84 -10.53
C GLU A 155 -8.00 -9.71 -9.27
N PRO A 156 -9.05 -10.54 -9.08
CA PRO A 156 -9.06 -11.58 -8.06
C PRO A 156 -7.77 -12.42 -8.12
N ASP A 157 -7.20 -12.70 -6.96
CA ASP A 157 -5.97 -13.48 -6.81
C ASP A 157 -4.72 -12.94 -7.52
N THR A 158 -4.79 -11.76 -8.10
CA THR A 158 -3.59 -11.05 -8.55
C THR A 158 -3.01 -10.27 -7.39
N TYR A 159 -1.81 -10.67 -6.99
CA TYR A 159 -1.03 -9.98 -5.99
C TYR A 159 0.28 -9.55 -6.63
N GLY A 160 0.82 -8.41 -6.20
CA GLY A 160 2.16 -8.01 -6.57
C GLY A 160 3.18 -9.04 -6.11
N ASN A 161 4.23 -9.20 -6.91
CA ASN A 161 5.43 -9.90 -6.50
C ASN A 161 6.62 -8.97 -6.68
N PHE A 162 7.68 -9.21 -5.91
CA PHE A 162 8.95 -8.53 -6.11
C PHE A 162 9.55 -8.95 -7.46
N SER A 163 10.36 -8.09 -8.06
CA SER A 163 10.92 -8.30 -9.39
C SER A 163 12.31 -8.92 -9.32
N SER A 164 12.75 -9.66 -10.32
CA SER A 164 14.10 -10.23 -10.38
C SER A 164 15.19 -9.21 -10.74
N SER A 165 14.84 -7.93 -10.89
CA SER A 165 15.81 -6.85 -11.14
C SER A 165 15.45 -5.57 -10.36
N PRO A 166 16.45 -4.77 -9.94
CA PRO A 166 16.22 -3.47 -9.32
C PRO A 166 15.44 -2.51 -10.22
N GLN A 167 15.74 -2.50 -11.53
CA GLN A 167 15.14 -1.58 -12.51
C GLN A 167 13.63 -1.81 -12.66
N THR A 168 13.17 -3.04 -12.43
CA THR A 168 11.76 -3.40 -12.54
C THR A 168 11.10 -3.66 -11.19
N ALA A 169 11.77 -3.36 -10.07
CA ALA A 169 11.22 -3.52 -8.72
C ALA A 169 9.89 -2.75 -8.58
N PRO A 170 8.79 -3.39 -8.14
CA PRO A 170 7.56 -2.67 -7.86
C PRO A 170 7.78 -1.67 -6.72
N ILE A 171 7.04 -0.56 -6.79
CA ILE A 171 7.07 0.49 -5.77
C ILE A 171 5.74 0.46 -5.01
N PHE A 172 5.81 0.32 -3.70
CA PHE A 172 4.67 0.36 -2.79
C PHE A 172 4.65 1.67 -2.00
N VAL A 173 3.46 2.17 -1.68
CA VAL A 173 3.27 3.41 -0.91
C VAL A 173 2.42 3.08 0.32
N PRO A 174 3.01 2.51 1.39
CA PRO A 174 2.26 2.23 2.62
C PRO A 174 1.69 3.51 3.23
N GLY A 175 0.61 3.36 3.99
CA GLY A 175 0.19 4.37 4.97
C GLY A 175 -1.21 4.95 4.79
N HIS A 176 -1.53 5.87 5.69
CA HIS A 176 -2.88 6.46 5.88
C HIS A 176 -2.87 8.00 5.78
N ASP A 177 -1.73 8.64 5.52
CA ASP A 177 -1.58 10.10 5.54
C ASP A 177 -1.57 10.76 4.16
N GLN A 178 -1.81 9.97 3.10
CA GLN A 178 -1.98 10.44 1.74
C GLN A 178 -3.46 10.49 1.35
N PRO A 179 -3.84 11.35 0.37
CA PRO A 179 -5.17 11.29 -0.20
C PRO A 179 -5.44 9.91 -0.80
N PHE A 180 -6.41 9.19 -0.24
CA PHE A 180 -6.73 7.85 -0.72
C PHE A 180 -7.16 7.81 -2.18
N ARG A 181 -6.97 6.64 -2.75
CA ARG A 181 -7.48 6.19 -4.03
C ARG A 181 -8.29 4.92 -3.81
N PHE A 182 -9.09 4.62 -4.81
CA PHE A 182 -9.83 3.37 -4.88
C PHE A 182 -9.14 2.46 -5.88
N GLN A 183 -8.96 1.20 -5.49
CA GLN A 183 -8.70 0.14 -6.46
C GLN A 183 -9.88 -0.82 -6.41
N HIS A 184 -10.41 -1.10 -7.59
CA HIS A 184 -11.43 -2.11 -7.77
C HIS A 184 -10.89 -3.46 -7.27
N TRP A 185 -11.66 -4.14 -6.41
CA TRP A 185 -11.30 -5.43 -5.85
C TRP A 185 -12.43 -6.43 -6.08
N MET A 186 -12.09 -7.66 -6.50
CA MET A 186 -12.97 -8.83 -6.43
C MET A 186 -14.45 -8.58 -6.78
N SER A 187 -14.71 -7.78 -7.81
CA SER A 187 -16.03 -7.71 -8.41
C SER A 187 -15.86 -7.95 -9.89
N GLY A 188 -16.49 -9.00 -10.40
CA GLY A 188 -16.43 -9.31 -11.82
C GLY A 188 -17.08 -8.20 -12.66
N THR A 189 -17.26 -8.47 -13.95
CA THR A 189 -18.02 -7.58 -14.83
C THR A 189 -19.39 -7.29 -14.22
N LEU A 190 -19.67 -6.00 -13.97
CA LEU A 190 -20.98 -5.57 -13.50
C LEU A 190 -22.03 -5.82 -14.60
N LYS A 191 -23.07 -6.55 -14.26
CA LYS A 191 -24.15 -6.93 -15.17
C LYS A 191 -25.34 -6.01 -15.00
N ARG A 192 -25.90 -5.55 -16.11
CA ARG A 192 -27.09 -4.69 -16.09
C ARG A 192 -28.30 -5.50 -15.67
N ASP A 193 -29.21 -4.85 -14.94
CA ASP A 193 -30.49 -5.43 -14.53
C ASP A 193 -30.36 -6.67 -13.61
N GLU A 194 -29.15 -6.90 -13.06
CA GLU A 194 -28.83 -7.98 -12.12
C GLU A 194 -28.34 -7.41 -10.78
N GLN A 195 -28.44 -8.21 -9.72
CA GLN A 195 -27.75 -7.92 -8.47
C GLN A 195 -26.24 -8.09 -8.70
N ASN A 196 -25.47 -7.09 -8.28
CA ASN A 196 -24.02 -7.10 -8.39
C ASN A 196 -23.39 -6.92 -7.02
N ASP A 197 -22.31 -7.64 -6.77
CA ASP A 197 -21.39 -7.33 -5.69
C ASP A 197 -20.32 -6.39 -6.22
N PHE A 198 -20.10 -5.28 -5.54
CA PHE A 198 -19.04 -4.33 -5.85
C PHE A 198 -18.17 -4.13 -4.61
N LYS A 199 -16.89 -4.47 -4.74
CA LYS A 199 -15.90 -4.32 -3.66
C LYS A 199 -14.77 -3.44 -4.16
N VAL A 200 -14.25 -2.62 -3.26
CA VAL A 200 -13.12 -1.74 -3.53
C VAL A 200 -12.19 -1.75 -2.34
N PHE A 201 -10.89 -1.69 -2.62
CA PHE A 201 -9.93 -1.27 -1.63
C PHE A 201 -9.81 0.25 -1.60
N VAL A 202 -9.57 0.76 -0.40
CA VAL A 202 -9.19 2.16 -0.15
C VAL A 202 -7.75 2.16 0.31
N GLY A 203 -6.94 3.09 -0.23
CA GLY A 203 -5.51 3.10 0.04
C GLY A 203 -4.71 3.90 -0.97
N ASN A 204 -3.45 3.53 -1.17
CA ASN A 204 -2.51 4.24 -2.02
C ASN A 204 -2.09 3.39 -3.22
N LEU A 205 -2.03 4.03 -4.39
CA LEU A 205 -1.47 3.44 -5.60
C LEU A 205 0.05 3.38 -5.48
N GLY A 206 0.63 2.24 -5.85
CA GLY A 206 2.05 2.16 -6.21
C GLY A 206 2.27 2.46 -7.69
N ASP A 207 3.43 2.08 -8.22
CA ASP A 207 3.83 2.41 -9.59
C ASP A 207 3.14 1.59 -10.69
N ARG A 208 2.51 0.46 -10.34
CA ARG A 208 1.96 -0.49 -11.32
C ARG A 208 0.83 -1.37 -10.76
N PRO A 209 0.07 -2.10 -11.61
CA PRO A 209 -0.86 -3.14 -11.13
C PRO A 209 -0.16 -4.15 -10.22
N GLY A 210 -0.80 -4.50 -9.10
CA GLY A 210 -0.20 -5.38 -8.08
C GLY A 210 0.48 -4.64 -6.93
N SER A 211 0.70 -3.32 -7.04
CA SER A 211 1.43 -2.54 -6.03
C SER A 211 0.55 -1.68 -5.12
N PHE A 212 -0.75 -1.95 -5.07
CA PHE A 212 -1.66 -1.20 -4.22
C PHE A 212 -1.48 -1.56 -2.75
N SER A 213 -1.55 -0.52 -1.92
CA SER A 213 -1.43 -0.57 -0.47
C SER A 213 -2.75 -0.13 0.13
N CYS A 214 -3.57 -1.07 0.61
CA CYS A 214 -4.84 -0.73 1.24
C CYS A 214 -4.65 -0.37 2.72
N VAL A 215 -5.67 0.28 3.27
CA VAL A 215 -5.88 0.41 4.71
C VAL A 215 -7.00 -0.52 5.15
N ASP A 216 -6.98 -1.00 6.39
CA ASP A 216 -8.11 -1.79 6.90
C ASP A 216 -9.39 -0.95 7.03
N ASP A 217 -10.51 -1.61 7.27
CA ASP A 217 -11.84 -1.01 7.35
C ASP A 217 -12.06 -0.10 8.58
N THR A 218 -11.09 -0.05 9.50
CA THR A 218 -11.14 0.76 10.73
C THR A 218 -10.62 2.18 10.52
N PHE A 219 -10.15 2.50 9.31
CA PHE A 219 -9.70 3.85 8.94
C PHE A 219 -10.80 4.93 9.05
N LEU A 220 -12.07 4.50 9.04
CA LEU A 220 -13.22 5.34 9.37
C LEU A 220 -13.82 4.92 10.72
N PRO A 221 -14.33 5.87 11.53
CA PRO A 221 -15.10 5.55 12.73
C PRO A 221 -16.23 4.54 12.46
N ARG A 222 -16.46 3.60 13.38
CA ARG A 222 -17.51 2.57 13.28
C ARG A 222 -18.88 3.03 13.81
N ASP A 223 -19.12 4.33 13.85
CA ASP A 223 -20.33 4.94 14.43
C ASP A 223 -21.56 4.92 13.49
N GLY A 224 -21.41 4.35 12.29
CA GLY A 224 -22.47 4.29 11.27
C GLY A 224 -22.72 5.60 10.53
N ASN A 225 -22.13 6.71 10.98
CA ASN A 225 -22.24 8.03 10.36
C ASN A 225 -21.08 8.31 9.40
N HIS A 226 -19.99 7.57 9.52
CA HIS A 226 -18.85 7.65 8.62
C HIS A 226 -18.87 6.49 7.63
N TYR A 227 -18.97 6.82 6.34
CA TYR A 227 -18.95 5.86 5.24
C TYR A 227 -18.35 6.49 4.00
N VAL A 228 -17.88 5.63 3.10
CA VAL A 228 -17.41 6.07 1.79
C VAL A 228 -18.62 6.30 0.88
N VAL A 229 -18.59 7.39 0.13
CA VAL A 229 -19.52 7.64 -0.97
C VAL A 229 -18.76 7.39 -2.27
N ALA A 230 -19.29 6.51 -3.11
CA ALA A 230 -18.75 6.25 -4.43
C ALA A 230 -19.69 6.80 -5.51
N THR A 231 -19.11 7.42 -6.52
CA THR A 231 -19.83 7.86 -7.72
C THR A 231 -19.41 6.98 -8.90
N LEU A 232 -20.34 6.18 -9.40
CA LEU A 232 -20.17 5.38 -10.61
C LEU A 232 -20.47 6.26 -11.83
N LEU A 233 -19.45 6.47 -12.67
CA LEU A 233 -19.59 7.14 -13.96
C LEU A 233 -19.66 6.08 -15.06
N TYR A 234 -20.72 6.10 -15.88
CA TYR A 234 -20.93 5.08 -16.93
C TYR A 234 -21.59 5.65 -18.18
N LYS A 235 -21.60 4.88 -19.26
CA LYS A 235 -22.39 5.16 -20.47
C LYS A 235 -23.60 4.24 -20.53
N ASP A 236 -24.80 4.78 -20.73
CA ASP A 236 -26.02 3.98 -20.86
C ASP A 236 -26.14 3.28 -22.23
N ARG A 237 -27.26 2.59 -22.49
CA ARG A 237 -27.51 1.89 -23.78
C ARG A 237 -27.54 2.85 -24.98
N GLN A 238 -27.75 4.14 -24.76
CA GLN A 238 -27.78 5.18 -25.80
C GLN A 238 -26.42 5.88 -25.92
N GLY A 239 -25.40 5.44 -25.19
CA GLY A 239 -24.07 6.05 -25.16
C GLY A 239 -23.99 7.34 -24.36
N GLN A 240 -25.07 7.76 -23.68
CA GLN A 240 -25.09 8.97 -22.88
C GLN A 240 -24.34 8.73 -21.57
N ARG A 241 -23.56 9.73 -21.15
CA ARG A 241 -22.87 9.71 -19.85
C ARG A 241 -23.91 9.81 -18.73
N ARG A 242 -23.77 8.95 -17.72
CA ARG A 242 -24.59 8.88 -16.54
C ARG A 242 -23.71 8.80 -15.30
N GLU A 243 -24.32 9.19 -14.18
CA GLU A 243 -23.76 9.15 -12.84
C GLU A 243 -24.75 8.42 -11.93
N ALA A 244 -24.23 7.57 -11.05
CA ALA A 244 -24.98 6.99 -9.95
C ALA A 244 -24.14 7.04 -8.67
N ARG A 245 -24.74 7.53 -7.57
CA ARG A 245 -24.08 7.71 -6.28
C ARG A 245 -24.51 6.61 -5.31
N TYR A 246 -23.55 6.00 -4.62
CA TYR A 246 -23.77 4.89 -3.70
C TYR A 246 -23.06 5.12 -2.36
N ASP A 247 -23.75 4.80 -1.26
CA ASP A 247 -23.17 4.78 0.07
C ASP A 247 -22.56 3.38 0.34
N LEU A 248 -21.25 3.29 0.46
CA LEU A 248 -20.53 2.05 0.78
C LEU A 248 -20.48 1.87 2.31
N ARG A 249 -21.61 1.44 2.89
CA ARG A 249 -21.77 1.29 4.36
C ARG A 249 -21.27 -0.05 4.88
N GLN A 250 -21.30 -1.08 4.04
CA GLN A 250 -20.79 -2.40 4.41
C GLN A 250 -19.26 -2.39 4.33
N ARG A 251 -18.64 -3.00 5.33
CA ARG A 251 -17.19 -3.13 5.48
C ARG A 251 -16.84 -4.61 5.53
N CYS A 252 -15.70 -4.97 4.95
CA CYS A 252 -15.24 -6.35 4.78
C CYS A 252 -13.80 -6.49 5.26
#